data_AF-A0A661M8X3-F1
#
_entry.id   AF-A0A661M8X3-F1
#
_cell.length_a   1.000
_cell.length_b   1.000
_cell.length_c   1.000
_cell.angle_alpha   90.00
_cell.angle_beta   90.00
_cell.angle_gamma   90.00
#
_symmetry.space_group_name_H-M   'P 1'
#
loop_
_entity.id
_entity.type
_entity.pdbx_description
1 polymer ?
#
loop_
_entity_poly.entity_id
_entity_poly.type
_entity_poly.pdbx_seq_one_letter_code
_entity_poly.pdbx_strand_id
1 'polypeptide(L)'
;MKSQVITVVLKPLEVYKHLPKKNCGECGFQTCLAFAMAIAGQKTEITLCPYLSQEAMEILSSASAPPIKSVMIGSVKIGDEKFMFRHEKKFYNETAFAVRIVDSLSPDDIEKILKKIRDLTVIRVGEELKFNLVCLEEKSGDITKFKQAVKLCSDFDFSLILISENLRILESSLSILSGKRPAIGFADEKNYKEISELAKKYNASLIVRAEDPEKLASLTEKIDMKEIILSFEERSPKQILENLTIIRRAAIKKKIRSLGYPTIIFLNNSDPTQNTLEATIYLAKYASVIVFPDIEKEDALALLILRQNIYTDPQKPLQMEPKIYEIGDPDENSPVLLTTNFSLTYFTVSGDIEASGIPCYLIVLDTEGLSVLTAYAAGKLDADKITKFLKNSEIRDMVKHRNIIIPGLISKISGTLEEKSGWNVIVGPNDSKDLREFLKNLKM
;
A
#
# COMPACT_ATOMS: atom_id res chain seq x y z
N MET A 1 -19.82 27.71 3.62
CA MET A 1 -19.52 27.65 2.18
C MET A 1 -19.40 26.20 1.77
N LYS A 2 -20.32 25.69 0.94
CA LYS A 2 -20.28 24.31 0.44
C LYS A 2 -19.02 24.15 -0.42
N SER A 3 -18.04 23.41 0.08
CA SER A 3 -16.83 23.06 -0.66
C SER A 3 -17.24 22.11 -1.80
N GLN A 4 -17.52 22.66 -2.97
CA GLN A 4 -17.62 21.86 -4.19
C GLN A 4 -16.22 21.34 -4.47
N VAL A 5 -15.97 20.10 -4.05
CA VAL A 5 -14.82 19.32 -4.47
C VAL A 5 -15.01 19.10 -5.97
N ILE A 6 -14.44 19.98 -6.79
CA ILE A 6 -14.36 19.77 -8.23
C ILE A 6 -13.31 18.68 -8.44
N THR A 7 -13.72 17.43 -8.32
CA THR A 7 -13.07 16.33 -9.00
C THR A 7 -13.48 16.50 -10.46
N VAL A 8 -12.63 17.12 -11.30
CA VAL A 8 -12.87 17.13 -12.74
C VAL A 8 -12.60 15.71 -13.24
N VAL A 9 -13.61 14.87 -13.06
CA VAL A 9 -13.87 13.74 -13.93
C VAL A 9 -14.17 14.36 -15.29
N LEU A 10 -13.45 13.97 -16.34
CA LEU A 10 -13.82 14.36 -17.72
C LEU A 10 -15.31 14.14 -17.87
N LYS A 11 -16.09 15.19 -18.17
CA LYS A 11 -17.53 15.03 -18.27
C LYS A 11 -17.79 14.02 -19.40
N PRO A 12 -18.71 13.05 -19.25
CA PRO A 12 -18.99 12.09 -20.31
C PRO A 12 -19.27 12.76 -21.66
N LEU A 13 -19.89 13.95 -21.63
CA LEU A 13 -20.13 14.79 -22.80
C LEU A 13 -18.85 15.35 -23.44
N GLU A 14 -17.82 15.69 -22.66
CA GLU A 14 -16.52 16.14 -23.19
C GLU A 14 -15.78 15.00 -23.86
N VAL A 15 -15.77 13.81 -23.26
CA VAL A 15 -15.20 12.60 -23.90
C VAL A 15 -15.94 12.29 -25.20
N TYR A 16 -17.28 12.30 -25.16
CA TYR A 16 -18.13 12.00 -26.32
C TYR A 16 -17.90 12.93 -27.52
N LYS A 17 -17.55 14.21 -27.29
CA LYS A 17 -17.24 15.17 -28.38
C LYS A 17 -16.10 14.72 -29.28
N HIS A 18 -15.12 14.02 -28.71
CA HIS A 18 -13.91 13.57 -29.38
C HIS A 18 -13.98 12.12 -29.87
N LEU A 19 -15.08 11.40 -29.60
CA LEU A 19 -15.28 10.05 -30.12
C LEU A 19 -15.80 10.06 -31.57
N PRO A 20 -15.60 8.98 -32.34
CA PRO A 20 -16.02 8.88 -33.75
C PRO A 20 -17.55 8.85 -33.98
N LYS A 21 -18.35 8.68 -32.91
CA LYS A 21 -19.83 8.62 -32.94
C LYS A 21 -20.42 7.54 -33.87
N LYS A 22 -19.66 6.49 -34.17
CA LYS A 22 -20.10 5.37 -35.02
C LYS A 22 -21.09 4.43 -34.35
N ASN A 23 -21.06 4.33 -33.01
CA ASN A 23 -21.85 3.36 -32.23
C ASN A 23 -21.72 1.90 -32.73
N CYS A 24 -20.53 1.49 -33.16
CA CYS A 24 -20.30 0.18 -33.81
C CYS A 24 -20.24 -1.02 -32.85
N GLY A 25 -20.14 -0.81 -31.53
CA GLY A 25 -20.04 -1.90 -30.56
C GLY A 25 -18.67 -2.56 -30.41
N GLU A 26 -17.71 -2.28 -31.30
CA GLU A 26 -16.40 -2.96 -31.35
C GLU A 26 -15.51 -2.74 -30.10
N CYS A 27 -15.78 -1.70 -29.31
CA CYS A 27 -15.11 -1.45 -28.03
C CYS A 27 -15.74 -2.19 -26.84
N GLY A 28 -16.77 -3.03 -27.07
CA GLY A 28 -17.51 -3.74 -26.02
C GLY A 28 -18.67 -2.94 -25.40
N PHE A 29 -18.95 -1.73 -25.90
CA PHE A 29 -20.04 -0.88 -25.42
C PHE A 29 -21.07 -0.62 -26.52
N GLN A 30 -22.36 -0.70 -26.18
CA GLN A 30 -23.47 -0.57 -27.13
C GLN A 30 -23.50 0.79 -27.86
N THR A 31 -22.99 1.86 -27.26
CA THR A 31 -22.92 3.19 -27.87
C THR A 31 -21.61 3.89 -27.51
N CYS A 32 -21.17 4.84 -28.36
CA CYS A 32 -20.06 5.72 -28.06
C CYS A 32 -20.31 6.57 -26.80
N LEU A 33 -21.58 6.90 -26.49
CA LEU A 33 -21.91 7.60 -25.24
C LEU A 33 -21.72 6.70 -24.01
N ALA A 34 -22.14 5.42 -24.08
CA ALA A 34 -21.89 4.46 -23.02
C ALA A 34 -20.38 4.23 -22.80
N PHE A 35 -19.60 4.17 -23.90
CA PHE A 35 -18.15 4.12 -23.84
C PHE A 35 -17.56 5.39 -23.19
N ALA A 36 -18.03 6.58 -23.58
CA ALA A 36 -17.61 7.85 -22.98
C ALA A 36 -17.92 7.93 -21.47
N MET A 37 -19.09 7.43 -21.04
CA MET A 37 -19.44 7.31 -19.62
C MET A 37 -18.52 6.35 -18.87
N ALA A 38 -18.15 5.22 -19.49
CA ALA A 38 -17.22 4.26 -18.92
C ALA A 38 -15.79 4.83 -18.80
N ILE A 39 -15.30 5.55 -19.80
CA ILE A 39 -14.01 6.26 -19.76
C ILE A 39 -14.01 7.32 -18.66
N ALA A 40 -15.04 8.18 -18.63
CA ALA A 40 -15.20 9.20 -17.59
C ALA A 40 -15.21 8.56 -16.18
N GLY A 41 -15.90 7.42 -16.04
CA GLY A 41 -15.91 6.64 -14.79
C GLY A 41 -14.62 5.87 -14.50
N GLN A 42 -13.58 5.94 -15.34
CA GLN A 42 -12.35 5.15 -15.28
C GLN A 42 -12.61 3.63 -15.20
N LYS A 43 -13.68 3.16 -15.85
CA LYS A 43 -14.06 1.74 -15.90
C LYS A 43 -13.45 1.02 -17.11
N THR A 44 -12.85 1.76 -18.03
CA THR A 44 -12.29 1.24 -19.27
C THR A 44 -11.22 2.19 -19.81
N GLU A 45 -10.45 1.72 -20.79
CA GLU A 45 -9.40 2.50 -21.44
C GLU A 45 -9.84 3.00 -22.81
N ILE A 46 -9.34 4.18 -23.17
CA ILE A 46 -9.71 4.81 -24.44
C ILE A 46 -9.14 4.07 -25.67
N THR A 47 -8.06 3.32 -25.48
CA THR A 47 -7.37 2.50 -26.47
C THR A 47 -8.26 1.40 -27.06
N LEU A 48 -9.38 1.06 -26.42
CA LEU A 48 -10.33 0.07 -26.93
C LEU A 48 -11.14 0.54 -28.14
N CYS A 49 -11.11 1.82 -28.52
CA CYS A 49 -11.77 2.29 -29.74
C CYS A 49 -10.81 2.25 -30.93
N PRO A 50 -11.01 1.35 -31.92
CA PRO A 50 -10.10 1.21 -33.06
C PRO A 50 -10.18 2.37 -34.06
N TYR A 51 -11.18 3.25 -33.93
CA TYR A 51 -11.45 4.35 -34.85
C TYR A 51 -11.07 5.73 -34.29
N LEU A 52 -10.37 5.78 -33.17
CA LEU A 52 -9.99 7.03 -32.53
C LEU A 52 -8.88 7.72 -33.34
N SER A 53 -9.05 9.02 -33.64
CA SER A 53 -7.98 9.78 -34.30
C SER A 53 -6.80 9.99 -33.34
N GLN A 54 -5.60 10.16 -33.90
CA GLN A 54 -4.39 10.42 -33.10
C GLN A 54 -4.50 11.70 -32.28
N GLU A 55 -5.12 12.76 -32.83
CA GLU A 55 -5.41 14.01 -32.13
C GLU A 55 -6.40 13.82 -30.96
N ALA A 56 -7.50 13.08 -31.18
CA ALA A 56 -8.45 12.77 -30.11
C ALA A 56 -7.81 11.89 -29.03
N MET A 57 -6.94 10.96 -29.44
CA MET A 57 -6.16 10.13 -28.53
C MET A 57 -5.26 10.98 -27.66
N GLU A 58 -4.51 11.94 -28.21
CA GLU A 58 -3.66 12.84 -27.43
C GLU A 58 -4.45 13.72 -26.45
N ILE A 59 -5.53 14.36 -26.91
CA ILE A 59 -6.39 15.22 -26.07
C ILE A 59 -6.95 14.41 -24.90
N LEU A 60 -7.56 13.26 -25.18
CA LEU A 60 -8.24 12.46 -24.17
C LEU A 60 -7.27 11.70 -23.27
N SER A 61 -6.11 11.26 -23.78
CA SER A 61 -5.04 10.66 -22.98
C SER A 61 -4.42 11.70 -22.04
N SER A 62 -4.21 12.93 -22.52
CA SER A 62 -3.67 14.03 -21.71
C SER A 62 -4.63 14.47 -20.60
N ALA A 63 -5.94 14.36 -20.83
CA ALA A 63 -6.97 14.68 -19.86
C ALA A 63 -7.29 13.52 -18.89
N SER A 64 -6.98 12.28 -19.31
CA SER A 64 -7.10 11.06 -18.49
C SER A 64 -5.83 10.72 -17.71
N ALA A 65 -4.70 11.35 -18.03
CA ALA A 65 -3.43 11.12 -17.37
C ALA A 65 -3.55 11.34 -15.84
N PRO A 66 -3.00 10.42 -15.02
CA PRO A 66 -2.93 10.62 -13.58
C PRO A 66 -2.33 11.99 -13.24
N PRO A 67 -2.92 12.75 -12.30
CA PRO A 67 -2.39 14.06 -11.93
C PRO A 67 -0.94 13.99 -11.40
N ILE A 68 -0.61 12.86 -10.77
CA ILE A 68 0.74 12.52 -10.32
C ILE A 68 1.19 11.30 -11.13
N LYS A 69 2.33 11.41 -11.82
CA LYS A 69 2.89 10.31 -12.62
C LYS A 69 3.29 9.13 -11.75
N SER A 70 3.27 7.95 -12.36
CA SER A 70 3.92 6.76 -11.80
C SER A 70 5.43 6.85 -12.05
N VAL A 71 6.23 6.41 -11.09
CA VAL A 71 7.69 6.27 -11.20
C VAL A 71 8.11 4.93 -10.61
N MET A 72 9.13 4.30 -11.19
CA MET A 72 9.67 3.02 -10.74
C MET A 72 11.06 3.19 -10.12
N ILE A 73 11.24 2.80 -8.86
CA ILE A 73 12.57 2.61 -8.27
C ILE A 73 12.81 1.10 -8.19
N GLY A 74 13.56 0.56 -9.15
CA GLY A 74 13.68 -0.87 -9.35
C GLY A 74 12.31 -1.54 -9.52
N SER A 75 11.96 -2.42 -8.59
CA SER A 75 10.65 -3.10 -8.55
C SER A 75 9.56 -2.31 -7.83
N VAL A 76 9.90 -1.20 -7.16
CA VAL A 76 8.98 -0.42 -6.33
C VAL A 76 8.29 0.66 -7.17
N LYS A 77 6.97 0.56 -7.30
CA LYS A 77 6.12 1.58 -7.96
C LYS A 77 5.69 2.64 -6.95
N ILE A 78 5.92 3.91 -7.28
CA ILE A 78 5.47 5.06 -6.48
C ILE A 78 4.70 6.08 -7.35
N GLY A 79 3.93 6.97 -6.72
CA GLY A 79 3.12 7.97 -7.41
C GLY A 79 1.78 7.44 -7.90
N ASP A 80 1.31 7.84 -9.09
CA ASP A 80 0.01 7.41 -9.67
C ASP A 80 -1.19 7.67 -8.74
N GLU A 81 -1.13 8.81 -8.07
CA GLU A 81 -2.08 9.20 -7.04
C GLU A 81 -3.09 10.26 -7.53
N LYS A 82 -4.33 10.14 -7.07
CA LYS A 82 -5.47 10.87 -7.66
C LYS A 82 -6.30 11.71 -6.68
N PHE A 83 -6.22 11.42 -5.38
CA PHE A 83 -7.13 11.99 -4.37
C PHE A 83 -6.38 12.75 -3.27
N MET A 84 -7.05 13.73 -2.66
CA MET A 84 -6.48 14.43 -1.49
C MET A 84 -6.74 13.66 -0.20
N PHE A 85 -7.87 12.96 -0.13
CA PHE A 85 -8.31 12.27 1.08
C PHE A 85 -8.72 10.84 0.74
N ARG A 86 -8.25 9.87 1.54
CA ARG A 86 -8.53 8.44 1.28
C ARG A 86 -10.01 8.12 1.21
N HIS A 87 -10.86 8.80 2.01
CA HIS A 87 -12.30 8.59 2.01
C HIS A 87 -13.02 9.10 0.74
N GLU A 88 -12.34 9.84 -0.15
CA GLU A 88 -12.89 10.16 -1.47
C GLU A 88 -12.92 8.91 -2.38
N LYS A 89 -11.91 8.03 -2.24
CA LYS A 89 -11.84 6.72 -2.90
C LYS A 89 -10.87 5.80 -2.19
N LYS A 90 -9.58 5.84 -2.56
CA LYS A 90 -8.45 5.18 -1.90
C LYS A 90 -7.14 5.86 -2.30
N PHE A 91 -6.07 5.59 -1.55
CA PHE A 91 -4.70 5.76 -2.04
C PHE A 91 -4.26 4.46 -2.73
N TYR A 92 -3.36 4.57 -3.71
CA TYR A 92 -3.09 3.50 -4.67
C TYR A 92 -1.74 2.83 -4.48
N ASN A 93 -0.67 3.61 -4.30
CA ASN A 93 0.69 3.07 -4.20
C ASN A 93 1.26 3.43 -2.83
N GLU A 94 1.51 2.43 -2.01
CA GLU A 94 1.97 2.61 -0.64
C GLU A 94 3.27 3.41 -0.56
N THR A 95 3.44 4.17 0.53
CA THR A 95 4.68 4.88 0.79
C THR A 95 5.84 3.89 0.95
N ALA A 96 6.82 3.96 0.06
CA ALA A 96 8.00 3.11 0.16
C ALA A 96 8.90 3.58 1.31
N PHE A 97 9.43 2.64 2.07
CA PHE A 97 10.40 2.92 3.12
C PHE A 97 11.80 2.49 2.70
N ALA A 98 12.77 3.37 2.96
CA ALA A 98 14.18 3.12 2.72
C ALA A 98 14.98 3.42 3.97
N VAL A 99 16.07 2.67 4.21
CA VAL A 99 17.07 3.05 5.22
C VAL A 99 18.30 3.60 4.53
N ARG A 100 18.86 4.66 5.09
CA ARG A 100 20.09 5.30 4.62
C ARG A 100 21.30 4.52 5.07
N ILE A 101 22.20 4.25 4.14
CA ILE A 101 23.51 3.64 4.36
C ILE A 101 24.54 4.58 3.75
N VAL A 102 25.66 4.81 4.43
CA VAL A 102 26.78 5.58 3.88
C VAL A 102 27.92 4.63 3.50
N ASP A 103 28.57 4.90 2.37
CA ASP A 103 29.66 4.05 1.85
C ASP A 103 30.98 4.15 2.63
N SER A 104 31.06 5.06 3.61
CA SER A 104 32.18 5.15 4.55
C SER A 104 32.15 4.06 5.63
N LEU A 105 31.02 3.34 5.79
CA LEU A 105 30.92 2.17 6.67
C LEU A 105 31.75 1.00 6.12
N SER A 106 32.14 0.10 7.03
CA SER A 106 32.77 -1.15 6.62
C SER A 106 31.77 -2.06 5.88
N PRO A 107 32.23 -2.94 4.98
CA PRO A 107 31.35 -3.92 4.32
C PRO A 107 30.54 -4.76 5.32
N ASP A 108 31.16 -5.16 6.43
CA ASP A 108 30.51 -5.94 7.49
C ASP A 108 29.37 -5.16 8.15
N ASP A 109 29.54 -3.86 8.38
CA ASP A 109 28.50 -3.03 9.01
C ASP A 109 27.36 -2.74 8.04
N ILE A 110 27.66 -2.52 6.75
CA ILE A 110 26.64 -2.44 5.69
C ILE A 110 25.83 -3.75 5.66
N GLU A 111 26.49 -4.90 5.68
CA GLU A 111 25.83 -6.21 5.65
C GLU A 111 24.94 -6.42 6.88
N LYS A 112 25.38 -6.02 8.08
CA LYS A 112 24.57 -6.06 9.31
C LYS A 112 23.30 -5.22 9.16
N ILE A 113 23.41 -4.00 8.64
CA ILE A 113 22.27 -3.11 8.42
C ILE A 113 21.30 -3.73 7.40
N LEU A 114 21.81 -4.26 6.28
CA LEU A 114 20.98 -4.92 5.26
C LEU A 114 20.23 -6.14 5.82
N LYS A 115 20.88 -6.96 6.65
CA LYS A 115 20.25 -8.07 7.36
C LYS A 115 19.16 -7.57 8.32
N LYS A 116 19.46 -6.57 9.15
CA LYS A 116 18.49 -5.93 10.05
C LYS A 116 17.24 -5.54 9.26
N ILE A 117 17.39 -4.78 8.17
CA ILE A 117 16.26 -4.27 7.36
C ILE A 117 15.47 -5.38 6.68
N ARG A 118 16.13 -6.39 6.11
CA ARG A 118 15.46 -7.52 5.44
C ARG A 118 14.56 -8.27 6.43
N ASP A 119 15.04 -8.42 7.66
CA ASP A 119 14.34 -9.14 8.71
C ASP A 119 13.25 -8.28 9.38
N LEU A 120 13.14 -6.97 9.04
CA LEU A 120 12.01 -6.09 9.39
C LEU A 120 10.78 -6.38 8.53
N THR A 121 10.22 -7.56 8.75
CA THR A 121 9.03 -8.05 8.06
C THR A 121 7.94 -8.42 9.06
N VAL A 122 6.69 -8.15 8.73
CA VAL A 122 5.52 -8.62 9.48
C VAL A 122 4.49 -9.22 8.53
N ILE A 123 3.96 -10.39 8.87
CA ILE A 123 2.78 -10.94 8.20
C ILE A 123 1.55 -10.39 8.92
N ARG A 124 0.75 -9.59 8.23
CA ARG A 124 -0.48 -9.02 8.78
C ARG A 124 -1.59 -9.11 7.76
N VAL A 125 -2.67 -9.76 8.17
CA VAL A 125 -3.86 -9.95 7.34
C VAL A 125 -3.55 -10.75 6.06
N GLY A 126 -2.65 -11.73 6.16
CA GLY A 126 -2.20 -12.55 5.02
C GLY A 126 -1.25 -11.86 4.04
N GLU A 127 -0.87 -10.61 4.33
CA GLU A 127 0.09 -9.84 3.52
C GLU A 127 1.43 -9.71 4.24
N GLU A 128 2.52 -9.84 3.48
CA GLU A 128 3.87 -9.57 3.97
C GLU A 128 4.18 -8.07 3.86
N LEU A 129 4.29 -7.39 4.99
CA LEU A 129 4.67 -5.97 5.06
C LEU A 129 6.17 -5.88 5.33
N LYS A 130 6.90 -5.18 4.45
CA LYS A 130 8.35 -5.03 4.54
C LYS A 130 8.86 -3.70 3.98
N PHE A 131 10.16 -3.47 4.19
CA PHE A 131 10.94 -2.44 3.52
C PHE A 131 11.38 -2.94 2.14
N ASN A 132 11.42 -2.05 1.15
CA ASN A 132 11.71 -2.45 -0.25
C ASN A 132 12.85 -1.65 -0.86
N LEU A 133 13.36 -0.64 -0.15
CA LEU A 133 14.37 0.28 -0.65
C LEU A 133 15.55 0.39 0.31
N VAL A 134 16.71 0.68 -0.26
CA VAL A 134 17.90 1.14 0.47
C VAL A 134 18.41 2.39 -0.22
N CYS A 135 18.76 3.41 0.58
CA CYS A 135 19.37 4.63 0.09
C CYS A 135 20.85 4.61 0.43
N LEU A 136 21.70 4.41 -0.58
CA LEU A 136 23.14 4.47 -0.41
C LEU A 136 23.66 5.88 -0.76
N GLU A 137 24.22 6.54 0.23
CA GLU A 137 24.81 7.87 0.12
C GLU A 137 26.34 7.80 0.11
N GLU A 138 26.93 8.50 -0.83
CA GLU A 138 28.36 8.63 -0.95
C GLU A 138 28.88 9.69 0.03
N LYS A 139 29.79 9.27 0.91
CA LYS A 139 30.55 10.10 1.86
C LYS A 139 32.05 9.86 1.76
N SER A 140 32.50 8.80 1.10
CA SER A 140 33.90 8.39 1.07
C SER A 140 34.79 9.14 0.08
N GLY A 141 34.20 9.74 -0.96
CA GLY A 141 34.89 10.30 -2.13
C GLY A 141 35.49 9.25 -3.08
N ASP A 142 35.27 7.96 -2.84
CA ASP A 142 35.97 6.85 -3.51
C ASP A 142 35.02 6.04 -4.41
N ILE A 143 35.27 6.09 -5.72
CA ILE A 143 34.52 5.36 -6.75
C ILE A 143 34.47 3.86 -6.46
N THR A 144 35.56 3.27 -5.99
CA THR A 144 35.69 1.83 -5.75
C THR A 144 34.87 1.43 -4.54
N LYS A 145 34.97 2.19 -3.44
CA LYS A 145 34.20 1.92 -2.22
C LYS A 145 32.70 2.04 -2.45
N PHE A 146 32.26 3.13 -3.08
CA PHE A 146 30.84 3.32 -3.37
C PHE A 146 30.32 2.20 -4.28
N LYS A 147 31.07 1.82 -5.34
CA LYS A 147 30.70 0.71 -6.23
C LYS A 147 30.61 -0.64 -5.51
N GLN A 148 31.52 -0.92 -4.56
CA GLN A 148 31.47 -2.12 -3.74
C GLN A 148 30.24 -2.14 -2.83
N ALA A 149 29.93 -1.02 -2.18
CA ALA A 149 28.72 -0.88 -1.36
C ALA A 149 27.44 -1.05 -2.20
N VAL A 150 27.40 -0.49 -3.42
CA VAL A 150 26.29 -0.68 -4.37
C VAL A 150 26.11 -2.15 -4.72
N LYS A 151 27.21 -2.86 -5.01
CA LYS A 151 27.16 -4.29 -5.32
C LYS A 151 26.60 -5.10 -4.15
N LEU A 152 27.10 -4.84 -2.95
CA LEU A 152 26.64 -5.48 -1.72
C LEU A 152 25.14 -5.24 -1.49
N CYS A 153 24.66 -4.00 -1.57
CA CYS A 153 23.23 -3.69 -1.42
C CYS A 153 22.37 -4.36 -2.50
N SER A 154 22.86 -4.44 -3.75
CA SER A 154 22.13 -5.07 -4.85
C SER A 154 21.99 -6.58 -4.70
N ASP A 155 22.88 -7.24 -3.96
CA ASP A 155 22.84 -8.70 -3.74
C ASP A 155 21.83 -9.10 -2.65
N PHE A 156 21.26 -8.11 -1.93
CA PHE A 156 20.21 -8.28 -0.91
C PHE A 156 18.78 -8.06 -1.45
N ASP A 157 18.59 -8.05 -2.77
CA ASP A 157 17.29 -7.87 -3.45
C ASP A 157 16.54 -6.56 -3.13
N PHE A 158 17.23 -5.56 -2.59
CA PHE A 158 16.67 -4.21 -2.43
C PHE A 158 16.71 -3.43 -3.73
N SER A 159 15.66 -2.62 -3.97
CA SER A 159 15.73 -1.56 -4.97
C SER A 159 16.51 -0.37 -4.40
N LEU A 160 17.34 0.27 -5.23
CA LEU A 160 18.37 1.20 -4.75
C LEU A 160 18.06 2.65 -5.09
N ILE A 161 18.34 3.52 -4.13
CA ILE A 161 18.49 4.97 -4.30
C ILE A 161 19.97 5.29 -4.10
N LEU A 162 20.61 5.96 -5.07
CA LEU A 162 22.02 6.32 -5.03
C LEU A 162 22.18 7.83 -4.96
N ILE A 163 22.84 8.32 -3.91
CA ILE A 163 23.07 9.75 -3.69
C ILE A 163 24.56 10.04 -3.75
N SER A 164 25.00 10.89 -4.68
CA SER A 164 26.36 11.44 -4.74
C SER A 164 26.37 12.72 -5.57
N GLU A 165 27.19 13.70 -5.18
CA GLU A 165 27.43 14.91 -5.98
C GLU A 165 28.40 14.65 -7.15
N ASN A 166 29.08 13.50 -7.15
CA ASN A 166 30.06 13.14 -8.17
C ASN A 166 29.45 12.22 -9.23
N LEU A 167 29.21 12.77 -10.43
CA LEU A 167 28.65 12.04 -11.56
C LEU A 167 29.48 10.82 -11.99
N ARG A 168 30.81 10.85 -11.81
CA ARG A 168 31.66 9.69 -12.13
C ARG A 168 31.43 8.53 -11.18
N ILE A 169 31.17 8.81 -9.91
CA ILE A 169 30.83 7.79 -8.91
C ILE A 169 29.47 7.17 -9.24
N LEU A 170 28.47 8.01 -9.54
CA LEU A 170 27.14 7.54 -9.96
C LEU A 170 27.25 6.69 -11.22
N GLU A 171 27.93 7.17 -12.26
CA GLU A 171 28.07 6.44 -13.53
C GLU A 171 28.77 5.08 -13.36
N SER A 172 29.87 5.04 -12.60
CA SER A 172 30.60 3.80 -12.32
C SER A 172 29.71 2.76 -11.61
N SER A 173 28.80 3.21 -10.76
CA SER A 173 27.86 2.36 -10.02
C SER A 173 26.67 1.92 -10.86
N LEU A 174 26.11 2.83 -11.67
CA LEU A 174 25.02 2.51 -12.59
C LEU A 174 25.42 1.45 -13.61
N SER A 175 26.69 1.44 -14.04
CA SER A 175 27.21 0.44 -14.98
C SER A 175 27.07 -1.02 -14.50
N ILE A 176 27.08 -1.26 -13.18
CA ILE A 176 26.91 -2.61 -12.61
C ILE A 176 25.45 -2.92 -12.22
N LEU A 177 24.55 -1.95 -12.36
CA LEU A 177 23.12 -2.05 -12.07
C LEU A 177 22.27 -2.13 -13.35
N SER A 178 22.84 -2.61 -14.46
CA SER A 178 22.14 -2.70 -15.74
C SER A 178 20.79 -3.43 -15.58
N GLY A 179 19.71 -2.78 -16.03
CA GLY A 179 18.34 -3.30 -15.92
C GLY A 179 17.67 -3.18 -14.54
N LYS A 180 18.38 -2.77 -13.48
CA LYS A 180 17.84 -2.65 -12.11
C LYS A 180 17.11 -1.34 -11.82
N ARG A 181 17.17 -0.35 -12.72
CA ARG A 181 16.44 0.94 -12.65
C ARG A 181 16.50 1.64 -11.28
N PRO A 182 17.68 1.92 -10.71
CA PRO A 182 17.77 2.63 -9.44
C PRO A 182 17.25 4.08 -9.57
N ALA A 183 17.03 4.75 -8.44
CA ALA A 183 16.90 6.21 -8.42
C ALA A 183 18.26 6.84 -8.14
N ILE A 184 18.56 7.99 -8.76
CA ILE A 184 19.78 8.75 -8.53
C ILE A 184 19.49 10.19 -8.16
N GLY A 185 20.31 10.78 -7.30
CA GLY A 185 20.15 12.17 -6.88
C GLY A 185 21.42 12.81 -6.31
N PHE A 186 21.43 14.13 -6.15
CA PHE A 186 20.32 15.05 -6.47
C PHE A 186 20.58 15.85 -7.75
N ALA A 187 19.50 16.09 -8.51
CA ALA A 187 19.46 17.13 -9.53
C ALA A 187 19.01 18.46 -8.93
N ASP A 188 19.81 19.50 -9.09
CA ASP A 188 19.52 20.88 -8.69
C ASP A 188 19.72 21.85 -9.89
N GLU A 189 19.56 23.15 -9.66
CA GLU A 189 19.74 24.19 -10.70
C GLU A 189 21.14 24.21 -11.34
N LYS A 190 22.16 23.66 -10.68
CA LYS A 190 23.55 23.68 -11.14
C LYS A 190 23.89 22.47 -12.00
N ASN A 191 23.31 21.30 -11.71
CA ASN A 191 23.73 20.02 -12.31
C ASN A 191 22.62 19.24 -13.04
N TYR A 192 21.38 19.76 -13.12
CA TYR A 192 20.23 19.00 -13.63
C TYR A 192 20.45 18.46 -15.04
N LYS A 193 21.20 19.15 -15.90
CA LYS A 193 21.43 18.73 -17.28
C LYS A 193 22.23 17.43 -17.31
N GLU A 194 23.40 17.44 -16.70
CA GLU A 194 24.35 16.34 -16.73
C GLU A 194 23.81 15.10 -16.01
N ILE A 195 23.18 15.28 -14.84
CA ILE A 195 22.59 14.14 -14.10
C ILE A 195 21.34 13.59 -14.79
N SER A 196 20.54 14.43 -15.48
CA SER A 196 19.38 13.94 -16.24
C SER A 196 19.79 13.12 -17.46
N GLU A 197 20.87 13.50 -18.15
CA GLU A 197 21.45 12.70 -19.22
C GLU A 197 21.97 11.35 -18.71
N LEU A 198 22.63 11.35 -17.54
CA LEU A 198 23.07 10.13 -16.88
C LEU A 198 21.89 9.24 -16.51
N ALA A 199 20.82 9.81 -15.93
CA ALA A 199 19.61 9.09 -15.57
C ALA A 199 18.96 8.43 -16.80
N LYS A 200 18.83 9.19 -17.91
CA LYS A 200 18.32 8.67 -19.20
C LYS A 200 19.18 7.53 -19.73
N LYS A 201 20.51 7.69 -19.74
CA LYS A 201 21.47 6.70 -20.24
C LYS A 201 21.31 5.34 -19.56
N TYR A 202 21.07 5.33 -18.25
CA TYR A 202 20.96 4.09 -17.46
C TYR A 202 19.52 3.72 -17.08
N ASN A 203 18.52 4.43 -17.63
CA ASN A 203 17.11 4.24 -17.32
C ASN A 203 16.83 4.26 -15.81
N ALA A 204 17.45 5.22 -15.13
CA ALA A 204 17.29 5.50 -13.70
C ALA A 204 16.24 6.59 -13.47
N SER A 205 15.55 6.55 -12.34
CA SER A 205 14.72 7.68 -11.90
C SER A 205 15.60 8.81 -11.37
N LEU A 206 15.19 10.05 -11.59
CA LEU A 206 15.92 11.23 -11.17
C LEU A 206 15.26 11.88 -9.96
N ILE A 207 16.02 12.07 -8.89
CA ILE A 207 15.58 12.82 -7.72
C ILE A 207 15.95 14.28 -7.90
N VAL A 208 14.94 15.12 -8.07
CA VAL A 208 15.08 16.57 -8.26
C VAL A 208 14.88 17.25 -6.92
N ARG A 209 15.85 18.06 -6.51
CA ARG A 209 15.87 18.74 -5.21
C ARG A 209 15.86 20.25 -5.40
N ALA A 210 14.98 20.91 -4.65
CA ALA A 210 15.02 22.36 -4.49
C ALA A 210 14.40 22.75 -3.15
N GLU A 211 14.50 24.03 -2.83
CA GLU A 211 14.03 24.63 -1.58
C GLU A 211 12.51 24.52 -1.34
N ASP A 212 11.68 24.66 -2.37
CA ASP A 212 10.22 24.79 -2.24
C ASP A 212 9.48 24.32 -3.50
N PRO A 213 8.13 24.18 -3.46
CA PRO A 213 7.35 23.76 -4.61
C PRO A 213 7.46 24.66 -5.85
N GLU A 214 7.72 25.96 -5.70
CA GLU A 214 7.83 26.88 -6.84
C GLU A 214 9.14 26.66 -7.60
N LYS A 215 10.25 26.53 -6.86
CA LYS A 215 11.55 26.20 -7.44
C LYS A 215 11.56 24.78 -8.02
N LEU A 216 10.91 23.81 -7.37
CA LEU A 216 10.73 22.48 -7.94
C LEU A 216 9.94 22.52 -9.26
N ALA A 217 8.86 23.30 -9.34
CA ALA A 217 8.10 23.46 -10.57
C ALA A 217 8.98 24.03 -11.69
N SER A 218 9.72 25.10 -11.37
CA SER A 218 10.63 25.75 -12.33
C SER A 218 11.74 24.82 -12.83
N LEU A 219 12.33 24.01 -11.94
CA LEU A 219 13.42 23.10 -12.28
C LEU A 219 12.93 21.90 -13.10
N THR A 220 11.79 21.31 -12.72
CA THR A 220 11.22 20.16 -13.45
C THR A 220 10.74 20.51 -14.86
N GLU A 221 10.37 21.77 -15.13
CA GLU A 221 10.05 22.24 -16.49
C GLU A 221 11.27 22.26 -17.41
N LYS A 222 12.48 22.40 -16.85
CA LYS A 222 13.74 22.38 -17.61
C LYS A 222 14.24 20.96 -17.89
N ILE A 223 13.66 19.95 -17.25
CA ILE A 223 14.12 18.56 -17.29
C ILE A 223 13.22 17.75 -18.25
N ASP A 224 13.79 17.31 -19.37
CA ASP A 224 13.08 16.52 -20.38
C ASP A 224 13.05 15.02 -20.02
N MET A 225 12.49 14.65 -18.87
CA MET A 225 12.23 13.24 -18.53
C MET A 225 10.98 13.07 -17.65
N LYS A 226 10.45 11.84 -17.61
CA LYS A 226 9.20 11.52 -16.91
C LYS A 226 9.41 10.83 -15.55
N GLU A 227 10.52 10.13 -15.38
CA GLU A 227 10.86 9.38 -14.15
C GLU A 227 11.49 10.31 -13.11
N ILE A 228 10.72 11.30 -12.63
CA ILE A 228 11.17 12.31 -11.68
C ILE A 228 10.56 12.07 -10.30
N ILE A 229 11.36 12.25 -9.25
CA ILE A 229 10.95 12.22 -7.85
C ILE A 229 11.33 13.55 -7.21
N LEU A 230 10.41 14.20 -6.51
CA LEU A 230 10.65 15.51 -5.90
C LEU A 230 11.19 15.37 -4.48
N SER A 231 12.27 16.08 -4.17
CA SER A 231 12.87 16.21 -2.84
C SER A 231 12.93 17.68 -2.45
N PHE A 232 12.91 17.94 -1.15
CA PHE A 232 13.24 19.26 -0.62
C PHE A 232 14.68 19.29 -0.12
N GLU A 233 15.26 20.49 -0.08
CA GLU A 233 16.41 20.77 0.79
C GLU A 233 16.00 20.71 2.27
N GLU A 234 16.94 20.96 3.19
CA GLU A 234 16.63 20.94 4.62
C GLU A 234 15.52 21.93 4.99
N ARG A 235 14.51 21.40 5.68
CA ARG A 235 13.27 22.09 6.04
C ARG A 235 12.78 21.60 7.38
N SER A 236 12.07 22.48 8.09
CA SER A 236 11.38 22.09 9.32
C SER A 236 10.23 21.11 9.02
N PRO A 237 9.82 20.26 9.97
CA PRO A 237 8.71 19.33 9.76
C PRO A 237 7.41 20.00 9.32
N LYS A 238 7.15 21.20 9.85
CA LYS A 238 6.02 22.05 9.45
C LYS A 238 6.07 22.39 7.94
N GLN A 239 7.23 22.84 7.45
CA GLN A 239 7.40 23.20 6.05
C GLN A 239 7.30 21.99 5.12
N ILE A 240 7.81 20.82 5.54
CA ILE A 240 7.68 19.58 4.75
C ILE A 240 6.21 19.21 4.60
N LEU A 241 5.43 19.25 5.70
CA LEU A 241 3.99 19.00 5.67
C LEU A 241 3.24 19.98 4.74
N GLU A 242 3.56 21.28 4.83
CA GLU A 242 2.99 22.32 3.98
C GLU A 242 3.32 22.05 2.51
N ASN A 243 4.59 21.79 2.20
CA ASN A 243 5.06 21.55 0.84
C ASN A 243 4.44 20.29 0.22
N LEU A 244 4.40 19.17 0.95
CA LEU A 244 3.74 17.93 0.49
C LEU A 244 2.26 18.18 0.16
N THR A 245 1.57 18.95 1.00
CA THR A 245 0.17 19.32 0.80
C THR A 245 -0.01 20.22 -0.43
N ILE A 246 0.88 21.20 -0.62
CA ILE A 246 0.88 22.11 -1.76
C ILE A 246 1.10 21.33 -3.05
N ILE A 247 2.13 20.48 -3.13
CA ILE A 247 2.43 19.66 -4.31
C ILE A 247 1.23 18.78 -4.68
N ARG A 248 0.72 18.01 -3.71
CA ARG A 248 -0.44 17.12 -3.93
C ARG A 248 -1.65 17.89 -4.45
N ARG A 249 -1.95 19.05 -3.85
CA ARG A 249 -3.07 19.90 -4.24
C ARG A 249 -2.86 20.54 -5.60
N ALA A 250 -1.66 21.03 -5.89
CA ALA A 250 -1.27 21.63 -7.16
C ALA A 250 -1.43 20.64 -8.31
N ALA A 251 -0.88 19.43 -8.15
CA ALA A 251 -1.00 18.36 -9.14
C ALA A 251 -2.48 17.96 -9.36
N ILE A 252 -3.22 17.66 -8.29
CA ILE A 252 -4.58 17.11 -8.40
C ILE A 252 -5.62 18.16 -8.78
N LYS A 253 -5.67 19.29 -8.07
CA LYS A 253 -6.75 20.30 -8.19
C LYS A 253 -6.43 21.39 -9.20
N LYS A 254 -5.15 21.70 -9.42
CA LYS A 254 -4.71 22.76 -10.34
C LYS A 254 -4.02 22.24 -11.60
N LYS A 255 -3.76 20.94 -11.70
CA LYS A 255 -3.13 20.29 -12.87
C LYS A 255 -1.77 20.90 -13.22
N ILE A 256 -1.03 21.38 -12.22
CA ILE A 256 0.34 21.86 -12.40
C ILE A 256 1.22 20.64 -12.67
N ARG A 257 1.48 20.37 -13.96
CA ARG A 257 2.19 19.16 -14.42
C ARG A 257 3.63 19.10 -13.94
N SER A 258 4.27 20.24 -13.74
CA SER A 258 5.62 20.35 -13.20
C SER A 258 5.72 19.87 -11.75
N LEU A 259 4.61 19.84 -11.01
CA LEU A 259 4.53 19.23 -9.68
C LEU A 259 3.82 17.86 -9.67
N GLY A 260 3.51 17.32 -10.84
CA GLY A 260 2.81 16.05 -11.02
C GLY A 260 3.69 14.82 -10.85
N TYR A 261 4.50 14.77 -9.79
CA TYR A 261 5.49 13.73 -9.55
C TYR A 261 5.44 13.24 -8.08
N PRO A 262 5.84 11.99 -7.80
CA PRO A 262 5.97 11.49 -6.44
C PRO A 262 7.06 12.24 -5.66
N THR A 263 7.01 12.12 -4.33
CA THR A 263 7.94 12.83 -3.43
C THR A 263 8.77 11.86 -2.58
N ILE A 264 10.01 12.27 -2.27
CA ILE A 264 10.92 11.57 -1.35
C ILE A 264 11.34 12.50 -0.22
N ILE A 265 11.24 12.02 1.01
CA ILE A 265 11.61 12.74 2.23
C ILE A 265 12.76 12.03 2.94
N PHE A 266 13.76 12.79 3.34
CA PHE A 266 14.90 12.31 4.14
C PHE A 266 14.73 12.77 5.57
N LEU A 267 14.67 11.83 6.49
CA LEU A 267 14.61 12.09 7.92
C LEU A 267 16.03 12.31 8.45
N ASN A 268 16.22 13.36 9.24
CA ASN A 268 17.54 13.79 9.72
C ASN A 268 17.53 14.16 11.21
N ASN A 269 16.47 13.85 11.94
CA ASN A 269 16.42 14.15 13.36
C ASN A 269 17.42 13.25 14.12
N SER A 270 18.11 13.83 15.10
CA SER A 270 19.05 13.07 15.93
C SER A 270 18.35 12.15 16.92
N ASP A 271 17.09 12.46 17.29
CA ASP A 271 16.24 11.59 18.10
C ASP A 271 15.47 10.61 17.18
N PRO A 272 15.71 9.30 17.28
CA PRO A 272 14.99 8.28 16.53
C PRO A 272 13.46 8.37 16.72
N THR A 273 13.01 8.73 17.91
CA THR A 273 11.58 8.90 18.23
C THR A 273 10.97 10.00 17.38
N GLN A 274 11.68 11.12 17.21
CA GLN A 274 11.21 12.21 16.35
C GLN A 274 11.16 11.79 14.89
N ASN A 275 12.14 11.02 14.40
CA ASN A 275 12.10 10.48 13.04
C ASN A 275 10.83 9.62 12.83
N THR A 276 10.48 8.76 13.80
CA THR A 276 9.26 7.93 13.74
C THR A 276 7.97 8.76 13.76
N LEU A 277 7.91 9.82 14.58
CA LEU A 277 6.78 10.74 14.60
C LEU A 277 6.64 11.54 13.30
N GLU A 278 7.75 12.04 12.76
CA GLU A 278 7.79 12.73 11.47
C GLU A 278 7.36 11.80 10.33
N ALA A 279 7.84 10.56 10.31
CA ALA A 279 7.46 9.54 9.33
C ALA A 279 5.95 9.29 9.34
N THR A 280 5.33 9.23 10.51
CA THR A 280 3.88 9.08 10.69
C THR A 280 3.12 10.23 10.01
N ILE A 281 3.61 11.47 10.18
CA ILE A 281 3.02 12.65 9.53
C ILE A 281 3.15 12.53 8.01
N TYR A 282 4.35 12.30 7.50
CA TYR A 282 4.62 12.32 6.06
C TYR A 282 3.95 11.15 5.32
N LEU A 283 3.85 9.98 5.94
CA LEU A 283 3.08 8.85 5.43
C LEU A 283 1.59 9.19 5.30
N ALA A 284 1.00 9.84 6.31
CA ALA A 284 -0.38 10.31 6.24
C ALA A 284 -0.55 11.51 5.29
N LYS A 285 0.55 12.14 4.86
CA LYS A 285 0.60 13.40 4.12
C LYS A 285 1.44 13.28 2.85
N TYR A 286 1.11 12.27 2.04
CA TYR A 286 1.44 12.20 0.63
C TYR A 286 2.91 11.93 0.27
N ALA A 287 3.78 11.66 1.24
CA ALA A 287 5.13 11.20 0.93
C ALA A 287 5.07 9.85 0.20
N SER A 288 5.76 9.77 -0.95
CA SER A 288 5.81 8.53 -1.73
C SER A 288 6.99 7.65 -1.32
N VAL A 289 8.07 8.25 -0.84
CA VAL A 289 9.22 7.56 -0.25
C VAL A 289 9.64 8.29 1.03
N ILE A 290 9.95 7.54 2.09
CA ILE A 290 10.56 8.06 3.32
C ILE A 290 11.87 7.32 3.56
N VAL A 291 12.95 8.09 3.70
CA VAL A 291 14.31 7.59 3.95
C VAL A 291 14.67 7.83 5.42
N PHE A 292 14.85 6.75 6.17
CA PHE A 292 15.20 6.74 7.58
C PHE A 292 16.72 6.74 7.76
N PRO A 293 17.29 7.50 8.70
CA PRO A 293 18.71 7.43 9.03
C PRO A 293 19.07 6.09 9.69
N ASP A 294 18.19 5.62 10.57
CA ASP A 294 18.15 4.29 11.19
C ASP A 294 16.70 4.06 11.62
N ILE A 295 16.33 2.81 11.90
CA ILE A 295 15.02 2.46 12.43
C ILE A 295 15.10 1.20 13.29
N GLU A 296 14.49 1.25 14.46
CA GLU A 296 14.34 0.10 15.34
C GLU A 296 13.15 -0.77 14.95
N LYS A 297 13.15 -2.03 15.39
CA LYS A 297 12.18 -3.03 14.94
C LYS A 297 10.75 -2.66 15.31
N GLU A 298 10.55 -2.13 16.50
CA GLU A 298 9.25 -1.75 17.04
C GLU A 298 8.64 -0.58 16.26
N ASP A 299 9.46 0.41 15.92
CA ASP A 299 9.07 1.56 15.11
C ASP A 299 8.77 1.17 13.67
N ALA A 300 9.60 0.31 13.08
CA ALA A 300 9.38 -0.25 11.75
C ALA A 300 8.05 -1.00 11.67
N LEU A 301 7.76 -1.85 12.67
CA LEU A 301 6.51 -2.58 12.77
C LEU A 301 5.31 -1.62 12.85
N ALA A 302 5.37 -0.62 13.72
CA ALA A 302 4.31 0.38 13.86
C ALA A 302 4.04 1.13 12.55
N LEU A 303 5.09 1.55 11.84
CA LEU A 303 4.98 2.28 10.58
C LEU A 303 4.48 1.40 9.42
N LEU A 304 4.90 0.13 9.34
CA LEU A 304 4.39 -0.83 8.35
C LEU A 304 2.89 -1.08 8.54
N ILE A 305 2.46 -1.27 9.79
CA ILE A 305 1.05 -1.43 10.18
C ILE A 305 0.25 -0.16 9.82
N LEU A 306 0.78 1.02 10.15
CA LEU A 306 0.13 2.28 9.82
C LEU A 306 0.02 2.49 8.31
N ARG A 307 1.06 2.15 7.53
CA ARG A 307 1.04 2.18 6.07
C ARG A 307 -0.12 1.36 5.52
N GLN A 308 -0.19 0.09 5.90
CA GLN A 308 -1.28 -0.80 5.47
C GLN A 308 -2.65 -0.21 5.81
N ASN A 309 -2.83 0.31 7.03
CA ASN A 309 -4.09 0.91 7.47
C ASN A 309 -4.50 2.14 6.61
N ILE A 310 -3.54 3.02 6.29
CA ILE A 310 -3.79 4.23 5.50
C ILE A 310 -4.14 3.88 4.04
N TYR A 311 -3.46 2.88 3.47
CA TYR A 311 -3.61 2.51 2.06
C TYR A 311 -4.69 1.45 1.79
N THR A 312 -5.24 0.82 2.82
CA THR A 312 -6.42 -0.07 2.69
C THR A 312 -7.57 0.68 2.04
N ASP A 313 -8.24 0.05 1.07
CA ASP A 313 -9.41 0.61 0.38
C ASP A 313 -10.58 0.76 1.37
N PRO A 314 -11.01 1.99 1.71
CA PRO A 314 -12.10 2.20 2.66
C PRO A 314 -13.47 1.72 2.14
N GLN A 315 -13.61 1.42 0.84
CA GLN A 315 -14.87 0.94 0.26
C GLN A 315 -14.98 -0.59 0.27
N LYS A 316 -13.87 -1.30 0.47
CA LYS A 316 -13.80 -2.75 0.45
C LYS A 316 -13.21 -3.24 1.77
N PRO A 317 -14.04 -3.71 2.72
CA PRO A 317 -13.53 -4.41 3.88
C PRO A 317 -12.65 -5.56 3.40
N LEU A 318 -11.45 -5.72 3.97
CA LEU A 318 -10.62 -6.89 3.72
C LEU A 318 -11.37 -8.12 4.25
N GLN A 319 -11.56 -9.14 3.41
CA GLN A 319 -12.35 -10.33 3.74
C GLN A 319 -11.50 -11.58 3.69
N MET A 320 -11.84 -12.54 4.55
CA MET A 320 -11.36 -13.91 4.44
C MET A 320 -12.25 -14.72 3.53
N GLU A 321 -11.70 -15.77 2.92
CA GLU A 321 -12.50 -16.77 2.23
C GLU A 321 -13.44 -17.44 3.24
N PRO A 322 -14.77 -17.49 3.00
CA PRO A 322 -15.70 -18.16 3.89
C PRO A 322 -15.54 -19.68 3.81
N LYS A 323 -14.94 -20.29 4.84
CA LYS A 323 -14.71 -21.73 4.95
C LYS A 323 -14.44 -22.13 6.39
N ILE A 324 -14.16 -23.42 6.59
CA ILE A 324 -13.59 -23.93 7.83
C ILE A 324 -12.08 -23.78 7.74
N TYR A 325 -11.47 -23.14 8.73
CA TYR A 325 -10.01 -23.05 8.86
C TYR A 325 -9.57 -23.98 9.99
N GLU A 326 -8.50 -24.72 9.72
CA GLU A 326 -7.80 -25.53 10.71
C GLU A 326 -6.73 -24.65 11.36
N ILE A 327 -6.81 -24.46 12.67
CA ILE A 327 -5.83 -23.69 13.43
C ILE A 327 -5.07 -24.66 14.32
N GLY A 328 -3.75 -24.77 14.11
CA GLY A 328 -2.94 -25.86 14.66
C GLY A 328 -3.18 -27.16 13.89
N ASP A 329 -3.18 -28.29 14.60
CA ASP A 329 -3.45 -29.62 14.04
C ASP A 329 -4.72 -30.21 14.70
N PRO A 330 -5.93 -29.71 14.34
CA PRO A 330 -7.16 -30.17 14.97
C PRO A 330 -7.51 -31.62 14.61
N ASP A 331 -8.11 -32.31 15.56
CA ASP A 331 -8.63 -33.67 15.44
C ASP A 331 -10.16 -33.72 15.60
N GLU A 332 -10.72 -34.92 15.53
CA GLU A 332 -12.16 -35.18 15.66
C GLU A 332 -12.80 -34.78 17.01
N ASN A 333 -12.00 -34.41 18.01
CA ASN A 333 -12.46 -33.95 19.33
C ASN A 333 -12.20 -32.45 19.55
N SER A 334 -11.59 -31.78 18.58
CA SER A 334 -11.15 -30.39 18.71
C SER A 334 -12.33 -29.41 18.67
N PRO A 335 -12.27 -28.29 19.43
CA PRO A 335 -13.35 -27.32 19.48
C PRO A 335 -13.70 -26.72 18.11
N VAL A 336 -14.99 -26.47 17.90
CA VAL A 336 -15.51 -25.77 16.71
C VAL A 336 -15.95 -24.36 17.11
N LEU A 337 -15.28 -23.34 16.59
CA LEU A 337 -15.56 -21.93 16.85
C LEU A 337 -16.19 -21.26 15.64
N LEU A 338 -17.02 -20.25 15.88
CA LEU A 338 -17.66 -19.43 14.85
C LEU A 338 -17.10 -18.01 14.85
N THR A 339 -16.81 -17.49 13.66
CA THR A 339 -16.53 -16.06 13.45
C THR A 339 -17.06 -15.58 12.08
N THR A 340 -16.82 -14.31 11.75
CA THR A 340 -17.20 -13.71 10.46
C THR A 340 -16.02 -13.61 9.50
N ASN A 341 -16.30 -13.43 8.22
CA ASN A 341 -15.28 -13.25 7.19
C ASN A 341 -14.67 -11.84 7.13
N PHE A 342 -14.93 -10.97 8.10
CA PHE A 342 -14.16 -9.72 8.20
C PHE A 342 -12.74 -10.05 8.64
N SER A 343 -11.75 -9.72 7.82
CA SER A 343 -10.36 -10.13 8.03
C SER A 343 -9.81 -9.74 9.40
N LEU A 344 -10.08 -8.52 9.89
CA LEU A 344 -9.60 -8.12 11.20
C LEU A 344 -10.21 -8.98 12.30
N THR A 345 -11.51 -9.29 12.22
CA THR A 345 -12.15 -10.22 13.16
C THR A 345 -11.53 -11.62 13.08
N TYR A 346 -11.32 -12.15 11.87
CA TYR A 346 -10.68 -13.45 11.68
C TYR A 346 -9.26 -13.50 12.26
N PHE A 347 -8.39 -12.55 11.91
CA PHE A 347 -6.99 -12.56 12.34
C PHE A 347 -6.84 -12.33 13.85
N THR A 348 -7.73 -11.55 14.47
CA THR A 348 -7.74 -11.44 15.93
C THR A 348 -8.14 -12.78 16.57
N VAL A 349 -9.23 -13.40 16.12
CA VAL A 349 -9.70 -14.68 16.68
C VAL A 349 -8.72 -15.82 16.44
N SER A 350 -8.22 -15.99 15.22
CA SER A 350 -7.24 -17.03 14.88
C SER A 350 -5.92 -16.85 15.65
N GLY A 351 -5.39 -15.62 15.74
CA GLY A 351 -4.20 -15.35 16.54
C GLY A 351 -4.37 -15.68 18.02
N ASP A 352 -5.54 -15.39 18.61
CA ASP A 352 -5.83 -15.74 20.00
C ASP A 352 -6.03 -17.26 20.20
N ILE A 353 -6.57 -17.98 19.19
CA ILE A 353 -6.62 -19.45 19.18
C ILE A 353 -5.19 -20.02 19.11
N GLU A 354 -4.35 -19.56 18.19
CA GLU A 354 -2.95 -20.00 18.06
C GLU A 354 -2.18 -19.76 19.37
N ALA A 355 -2.32 -18.58 19.97
CA ALA A 355 -1.70 -18.23 21.24
C ALA A 355 -2.20 -19.07 22.44
N SER A 356 -3.37 -19.72 22.30
CA SER A 356 -3.89 -20.64 23.31
C SER A 356 -3.13 -21.97 23.34
N GLY A 357 -2.57 -22.39 22.19
CA GLY A 357 -1.98 -23.71 22.00
C GLY A 357 -3.00 -24.85 21.90
N ILE A 358 -4.29 -24.54 21.77
CA ILE A 358 -5.37 -25.52 21.59
C ILE A 358 -5.76 -25.57 20.11
N PRO A 359 -5.57 -26.71 19.43
CA PRO A 359 -6.02 -26.88 18.06
C PRO A 359 -7.54 -26.76 17.94
N CYS A 360 -8.02 -26.05 16.92
CA CYS A 360 -9.45 -25.78 16.75
C CYS A 360 -9.84 -25.74 15.26
N TYR A 361 -11.12 -26.02 15.00
CA TYR A 361 -11.77 -25.65 13.75
C TYR A 361 -12.42 -24.27 13.89
N LEU A 362 -12.07 -23.33 13.02
CA LEU A 362 -12.66 -22.00 12.96
C LEU A 362 -13.56 -21.85 11.73
N ILE A 363 -14.87 -21.85 11.95
CA ILE A 363 -15.88 -21.56 10.93
C ILE A 363 -15.89 -20.06 10.67
N VAL A 364 -15.59 -19.68 9.43
CA VAL A 364 -15.64 -18.31 8.93
C VAL A 364 -16.86 -18.15 8.04
N LEU A 365 -17.89 -17.47 8.54
CA LEU A 365 -19.12 -17.22 7.77
C LEU A 365 -19.01 -15.98 6.89
N ASP A 366 -19.61 -16.06 5.70
CA ASP A 366 -19.77 -14.90 4.83
C ASP A 366 -20.79 -13.91 5.41
N THR A 367 -20.27 -12.77 5.84
CA THR A 367 -21.04 -11.62 6.33
C THR A 367 -20.76 -10.37 5.52
N GLU A 368 -20.30 -10.52 4.27
CA GLU A 368 -19.91 -9.42 3.39
C GLU A 368 -18.77 -8.58 3.99
N GLY A 369 -17.88 -9.21 4.77
CA GLY A 369 -16.75 -8.54 5.40
C GLY A 369 -17.12 -7.66 6.59
N LEU A 370 -18.26 -7.91 7.24
CA LEU A 370 -18.70 -7.18 8.43
C LEU A 370 -18.22 -7.86 9.72
N SER A 371 -17.83 -7.07 10.71
CA SER A 371 -17.50 -7.55 12.07
C SER A 371 -18.70 -8.27 12.71
N VAL A 372 -18.47 -9.08 13.75
CA VAL A 372 -19.51 -9.87 14.45
C VAL A 372 -20.76 -9.04 14.78
N LEU A 373 -20.59 -7.92 15.51
CA LEU A 373 -21.72 -7.09 15.93
C LEU A 373 -22.39 -6.36 14.76
N THR A 374 -21.60 -5.87 13.80
CA THR A 374 -22.15 -5.19 12.62
C THR A 374 -22.96 -6.16 11.75
N ALA A 375 -22.45 -7.38 11.55
CA ALA A 375 -23.12 -8.42 10.81
C ALA A 375 -24.42 -8.85 11.51
N TYR A 376 -24.38 -9.02 12.83
CA TYR A 376 -25.57 -9.35 13.62
C TYR A 376 -26.64 -8.25 13.51
N ALA A 377 -26.24 -6.98 13.74
CA ALA A 377 -27.16 -5.84 13.65
C ALA A 377 -27.75 -5.65 12.24
N ALA A 378 -27.01 -6.01 11.18
CA ALA A 378 -27.46 -5.93 9.80
C ALA A 378 -28.27 -7.16 9.34
N GLY A 379 -28.55 -8.14 10.21
CA GLY A 379 -29.21 -9.39 9.83
C GLY A 379 -28.37 -10.24 8.86
N LYS A 380 -27.05 -10.02 8.84
CA LYS A 380 -26.10 -10.77 8.02
C LYS A 380 -25.48 -11.94 8.78
N LEU A 381 -25.63 -11.99 10.11
CA LEU A 381 -25.24 -13.09 10.98
C LEU A 381 -26.40 -13.43 11.90
N ASP A 382 -27.06 -14.56 11.67
CA ASP A 382 -28.23 -15.02 12.42
C ASP A 382 -28.24 -16.55 12.56
N ALA A 383 -29.17 -17.06 13.38
CA ALA A 383 -29.29 -18.50 13.65
C ALA A 383 -29.57 -19.34 12.38
N ASP A 384 -30.31 -18.79 11.40
CA ASP A 384 -30.67 -19.51 10.18
C ASP A 384 -29.47 -19.69 9.26
N LYS A 385 -28.66 -18.63 9.08
CA LYS A 385 -27.41 -18.69 8.32
C LYS A 385 -26.41 -19.65 8.92
N ILE A 386 -26.20 -19.59 10.25
CA ILE A 386 -25.29 -20.51 10.95
C ILE A 386 -25.79 -21.95 10.81
N THR A 387 -27.08 -22.19 11.02
CA THR A 387 -27.70 -23.52 10.85
C THR A 387 -27.52 -24.05 9.42
N LYS A 388 -27.74 -23.20 8.41
CA LYS A 388 -27.56 -23.57 7.01
C LYS A 388 -26.11 -23.97 6.72
N PHE A 389 -25.14 -23.23 7.24
CA PHE A 389 -23.73 -23.58 7.11
C PHE A 389 -23.43 -24.92 7.79
N LEU A 390 -23.85 -25.13 9.03
CA LEU A 390 -23.63 -26.38 9.77
C LEU A 390 -24.28 -27.61 9.12
N LYS A 391 -25.36 -27.44 8.34
CA LYS A 391 -26.00 -28.53 7.59
C LYS A 391 -25.31 -28.82 6.26
N ASN A 392 -24.69 -27.82 5.64
CA ASN A 392 -24.13 -27.91 4.30
C ASN A 392 -22.60 -28.03 4.27
N SER A 393 -21.94 -27.94 5.42
CA SER A 393 -20.48 -28.03 5.54
C SER A 393 -20.06 -29.40 6.06
N GLU A 394 -18.81 -29.76 5.76
CA GLU A 394 -18.17 -31.01 6.17
C GLU A 394 -17.86 -31.09 7.67
N ILE A 395 -18.04 -30.02 8.43
CA ILE A 395 -17.73 -29.99 9.87
C ILE A 395 -18.43 -31.09 10.68
N ARG A 396 -19.62 -31.54 10.23
CA ARG A 396 -20.37 -32.63 10.88
C ARG A 396 -19.62 -33.97 10.82
N ASP A 397 -18.82 -34.15 9.77
CA ASP A 397 -18.05 -35.36 9.50
C ASP A 397 -16.61 -35.23 10.02
N MET A 398 -16.12 -34.00 10.22
CA MET A 398 -14.81 -33.71 10.80
C MET A 398 -14.75 -33.94 12.31
N VAL A 399 -15.86 -33.75 13.06
CA VAL A 399 -15.88 -33.87 14.53
C VAL A 399 -16.91 -34.87 15.05
N LYS A 400 -16.57 -35.57 16.14
CA LYS A 400 -17.42 -36.56 16.82
C LYS A 400 -18.52 -35.94 17.69
N HIS A 401 -18.32 -34.71 18.15
CA HIS A 401 -19.26 -34.00 19.00
C HIS A 401 -20.22 -33.12 18.17
N ARG A 402 -21.19 -32.48 18.83
CA ARG A 402 -22.10 -31.50 18.20
C ARG A 402 -22.12 -30.22 19.03
N ASN A 403 -20.93 -29.66 19.29
CA ASN A 403 -20.75 -28.44 20.08
C ASN A 403 -20.22 -27.34 19.17
N ILE A 404 -20.80 -26.15 19.21
CA ILE A 404 -20.30 -24.96 18.52
C ILE A 404 -20.13 -23.82 19.51
N ILE A 405 -18.97 -23.16 19.47
CA ILE A 405 -18.68 -21.98 20.28
C ILE A 405 -19.00 -20.74 19.44
N ILE A 406 -19.92 -19.90 19.93
CA ILE A 406 -20.28 -18.63 19.28
C ILE A 406 -19.67 -17.44 20.05
N PRO A 407 -19.41 -16.30 19.38
CA PRO A 407 -18.98 -15.08 20.07
C PRO A 407 -20.01 -14.63 21.11
N GLY A 408 -19.55 -14.20 22.29
CA GLY A 408 -20.42 -13.73 23.38
C GLY A 408 -21.32 -12.55 22.97
N LEU A 409 -20.84 -11.74 22.03
CA LEU A 409 -21.55 -10.60 21.44
C LEU A 409 -22.87 -10.97 20.74
N ILE A 410 -23.04 -12.23 20.38
CA ILE A 410 -24.26 -12.77 19.76
C ILE A 410 -24.94 -13.83 20.65
N SER A 411 -24.65 -13.86 21.95
CA SER A 411 -25.25 -14.80 22.91
C SER A 411 -26.79 -14.87 22.86
N LYS A 412 -27.47 -13.77 22.48
CA LYS A 412 -28.93 -13.70 22.35
C LYS A 412 -29.52 -14.68 21.33
N ILE A 413 -28.75 -15.14 20.34
CA ILE A 413 -29.25 -16.10 19.34
C ILE A 413 -29.00 -17.57 19.71
N SER A 414 -28.34 -17.84 20.85
CA SER A 414 -27.93 -19.20 21.27
C SER A 414 -29.08 -20.19 21.31
N GLY A 415 -30.17 -19.90 22.02
CA GLY A 415 -31.30 -20.81 22.15
C GLY A 415 -31.97 -21.14 20.81
N THR A 416 -32.20 -20.14 19.97
CA THR A 416 -32.77 -20.35 18.62
C THR A 416 -31.82 -21.12 17.71
N LEU A 417 -30.51 -20.89 17.82
CA LEU A 417 -29.51 -21.63 17.07
C LEU A 417 -29.45 -23.10 17.50
N GLU A 418 -29.47 -23.37 18.80
CA GLU A 418 -29.46 -24.72 19.35
C GLU A 418 -30.68 -25.53 18.85
N GLU A 419 -31.88 -24.95 18.96
CA GLU A 419 -33.12 -25.55 18.49
C GLU A 419 -33.09 -25.88 16.97
N LYS A 420 -32.62 -24.94 16.14
CA LYS A 420 -32.64 -25.09 14.67
C LYS A 420 -31.52 -25.98 14.12
N SER A 421 -30.34 -25.92 14.74
CA SER A 421 -29.14 -26.61 14.27
C SER A 421 -29.04 -28.04 14.80
N GLY A 422 -29.56 -28.30 16.00
CA GLY A 422 -29.35 -29.54 16.75
C GLY A 422 -27.92 -29.67 17.28
N TRP A 423 -27.14 -28.59 17.28
CA TRP A 423 -25.84 -28.50 17.94
C TRP A 423 -26.01 -27.81 19.29
N ASN A 424 -25.31 -28.31 20.30
CA ASN A 424 -25.15 -27.64 21.59
C ASN A 424 -24.35 -26.34 21.40
N VAL A 425 -24.93 -25.20 21.78
CA VAL A 425 -24.35 -23.88 21.56
C VAL A 425 -23.67 -23.38 22.82
N ILE A 426 -22.35 -23.27 22.76
CA ILE A 426 -21.53 -22.74 23.86
C ILE A 426 -21.29 -21.25 23.58
N VAL A 427 -21.62 -20.40 24.55
CA VAL A 427 -21.35 -18.96 24.47
C VAL A 427 -19.91 -18.70 24.90
N GLY A 428 -19.07 -18.30 23.94
CA GLY A 428 -17.71 -17.84 24.18
C GLY A 428 -17.63 -16.43 24.76
N PRO A 429 -16.42 -15.90 24.95
CA PRO A 429 -16.22 -14.55 25.48
C PRO A 429 -16.69 -13.46 24.51
N ASN A 430 -16.88 -12.25 25.04
CA ASN A 430 -17.21 -11.07 24.22
C ASN A 430 -16.00 -10.54 23.45
N ASP A 431 -14.79 -10.73 23.97
CA ASP A 431 -13.52 -10.32 23.40
C ASP A 431 -12.64 -11.55 23.18
N SER A 432 -11.95 -11.62 22.05
CA SER A 432 -11.16 -12.80 21.67
C SER A 432 -9.92 -12.97 22.55
N LYS A 433 -9.41 -11.91 23.18
CA LYS A 433 -8.26 -12.01 24.10
C LYS A 433 -8.50 -12.99 25.26
N ASP A 434 -9.76 -13.18 25.63
CA ASP A 434 -10.18 -14.06 26.72
C ASP A 434 -10.39 -15.52 26.22
N LEU A 435 -10.29 -15.78 24.90
CA LEU A 435 -10.42 -17.13 24.32
C LEU A 435 -9.37 -18.09 24.87
N ARG A 436 -8.17 -17.59 25.15
CA ARG A 436 -7.08 -18.44 25.67
C ARG A 436 -7.44 -19.10 26.99
N GLU A 437 -7.99 -18.34 27.93
CA GLU A 437 -8.41 -18.88 29.22
C GLU A 437 -9.69 -19.71 29.08
N PHE A 438 -10.63 -19.23 28.25
CA PHE A 438 -11.87 -19.93 27.96
C PHE A 438 -11.63 -21.34 27.40
N LEU A 439 -10.78 -21.48 26.38
CA LEU A 439 -10.48 -22.76 25.72
C LEU A 439 -9.78 -23.74 26.66
N LYS A 440 -8.88 -23.27 27.54
CA LYS A 440 -8.20 -24.11 28.53
C LYS A 440 -9.15 -24.66 29.59
N ASN A 441 -10.21 -23.92 29.91
CA ASN A 441 -11.21 -24.30 30.90
C ASN A 441 -12.44 -25.00 30.28
N LEU A 442 -12.48 -25.10 28.94
CA LEU A 442 -13.59 -25.69 28.22
C LEU A 442 -13.67 -27.19 28.54
N LYS A 443 -14.84 -27.63 29.01
CA LYS A 443 -15.17 -29.05 29.18
C LYS A 443 -16.10 -29.45 28.04
N MET A 444 -15.61 -30.28 27.12
CA MET A 444 -16.34 -30.71 25.92
C MET A 444 -17.06 -32.04 26.08
#